data_AF-A0A4U7AQK2-F1
#
_entry.id   AF-A0A4U7AQK2-F1
#
_cell.length_a   1.000
_cell.length_b   1.000
_cell.length_c   1.000
_cell.angle_alpha   90.00
_cell.angle_beta   90.00
_cell.angle_gamma   90.00
#
_symmetry.space_group_name_H-M   'P 1'
#
loop_
_entity.id
_entity.type
_entity.pdbx_description
1 polymer ?
#
loop_
_entity_poly.entity_id
_entity_poly.type
_entity_poly.pdbx_seq_one_letter_code
_entity_poly.pdbx_strand_id
1 'polypeptide(L)'
;MPELPGSPIPGKELLHQVCRQGDSQALARLLARDACYEMSDDLIGDVMVTAVKYKQPVLLEYLLSRYSGPLDRYPAWLGYVHTAIFEEQAGLDMYKLLTARWPNLPADAKVGARSDGDPLAWVAFANDLEFARYLIDHGANVPKAGAFFINVLLCIEPLNADMARSREVNRLPRSILLKLGLLDDPMTKHPTLSNKTDYTAMIELLKGHGAESRAEWYDYQRSYFHQAKE
;
A
#
# COMPACT_ATOMS: atom_id res chain seq x y z
N MET A 1 -24.27 -14.74 10.07
CA MET A 1 -24.50 -13.53 10.90
C MET A 1 -25.99 -13.27 11.00
N PRO A 2 -26.57 -13.15 12.20
CA PRO A 2 -27.96 -12.75 12.34
C PRO A 2 -28.16 -11.26 11.99
N GLU A 3 -29.34 -10.93 11.47
CA GLU A 3 -29.75 -9.56 11.15
C GLU A 3 -30.07 -8.78 12.44
N LEU A 4 -29.77 -7.48 12.46
CA LEU A 4 -30.10 -6.61 13.59
C LEU A 4 -31.62 -6.34 13.60
N PRO A 5 -32.32 -6.53 14.73
CA PRO A 5 -33.75 -6.25 14.79
C PRO A 5 -34.02 -4.77 14.53
N GLY A 6 -34.66 -4.49 13.38
CA GLY A 6 -35.05 -3.14 12.95
C GLY A 6 -34.11 -2.45 11.94
N SER A 7 -33.01 -3.07 11.52
CA SER A 7 -32.17 -2.59 10.41
C SER A 7 -32.46 -3.39 9.14
N PRO A 8 -32.79 -2.76 8.00
CA PRO A 8 -32.96 -3.46 6.72
C PRO A 8 -31.64 -3.96 6.12
N ILE A 9 -30.51 -3.71 6.78
CA ILE A 9 -29.15 -3.98 6.31
C ILE A 9 -28.52 -5.07 7.20
N PRO A 10 -27.94 -6.14 6.62
CA PRO A 10 -27.21 -7.17 7.39
C PRO A 10 -26.13 -6.56 8.28
N GLY A 11 -25.92 -7.11 9.48
CA GLY A 11 -24.99 -6.54 10.47
C GLY A 11 -23.57 -6.27 9.95
N LYS A 12 -23.04 -7.13 9.07
CA LYS A 12 -21.74 -6.92 8.41
C LYS A 12 -21.75 -5.67 7.53
N GLU A 13 -22.77 -5.53 6.70
CA GLU A 13 -22.90 -4.42 5.77
C GLU A 13 -23.09 -3.10 6.52
N LEU A 14 -23.80 -3.12 7.65
CA LEU A 14 -23.92 -1.96 8.52
C LEU A 14 -22.58 -1.53 9.12
N LEU A 15 -21.75 -2.49 9.59
CA LEU A 15 -20.40 -2.19 10.07
C LEU A 15 -19.54 -1.54 8.97
N HIS A 16 -19.54 -2.11 7.76
CA HIS A 16 -18.82 -1.51 6.64
C HIS A 16 -19.37 -0.13 6.25
N GLN A 17 -20.69 0.08 6.31
CA GLN A 17 -21.30 1.39 6.04
C GLN A 17 -20.85 2.45 7.05
N VAL A 18 -20.87 2.13 8.34
CA VAL A 18 -20.39 3.05 9.38
C VAL A 18 -18.91 3.36 9.18
N CYS A 19 -18.11 2.35 8.81
CA CYS A 19 -16.69 2.55 8.55
C CYS A 19 -16.42 3.42 7.33
N ARG A 20 -17.22 3.26 6.27
CA ARG A 20 -17.21 4.15 5.10
C ARG A 20 -17.47 5.61 5.45
N GLN A 21 -18.34 5.84 6.42
CA GLN A 21 -18.74 7.17 6.87
C GLN A 21 -17.76 7.78 7.90
N GLY A 22 -16.83 6.99 8.44
CA GLY A 22 -15.91 7.43 9.49
C GLY A 22 -16.58 7.66 10.84
N ASP A 23 -17.82 7.19 11.05
CA ASP A 23 -18.55 7.44 12.30
C ASP A 23 -18.09 6.46 13.41
N SER A 24 -16.98 6.83 14.03
CA SER A 24 -16.37 6.07 15.14
C SER A 24 -17.32 5.93 16.34
N GLN A 25 -18.23 6.88 16.56
CA GLN A 25 -19.21 6.80 17.64
C GLN A 25 -20.32 5.81 17.32
N ALA A 26 -20.83 5.78 16.09
CA ALA A 26 -21.78 4.76 15.66
C ALA A 26 -21.13 3.38 15.69
N LEU A 27 -19.87 3.26 15.27
CA LEU A 27 -19.15 2.00 15.35
C LEU A 27 -19.02 1.55 16.81
N ALA A 28 -18.60 2.45 17.70
CA ALA A 28 -18.50 2.15 19.12
C ALA A 28 -19.86 1.76 19.74
N ARG A 29 -20.95 2.43 19.36
CA ARG A 29 -22.31 2.07 19.81
C ARG A 29 -22.76 0.71 19.30
N LEU A 30 -22.49 0.39 18.03
CA LEU A 30 -22.81 -0.90 17.44
C LEU A 30 -22.04 -2.03 18.13
N LEU A 31 -20.75 -1.82 18.40
CA LEU A 31 -19.92 -2.80 19.09
C LEU A 31 -20.21 -2.89 20.60
N ALA A 32 -20.71 -1.82 21.23
CA ALA A 32 -21.04 -1.78 22.66
C ALA A 32 -22.46 -2.28 22.98
N ARG A 33 -23.43 -2.11 22.08
CA ARG A 33 -24.80 -2.61 22.27
C ARG A 33 -24.89 -4.12 22.30
N ASP A 34 -23.86 -4.79 21.83
CA ASP A 34 -23.90 -6.18 21.46
C ASP A 34 -22.76 -6.97 22.12
N ALA A 35 -22.95 -7.26 23.41
CA ALA A 35 -22.19 -8.26 24.15
C ALA A 35 -22.33 -9.71 23.57
N CYS A 36 -22.99 -9.87 22.42
CA CYS A 36 -23.17 -11.12 21.68
C CYS A 36 -22.43 -11.15 20.32
N TYR A 37 -21.76 -10.07 19.90
CA TYR A 37 -21.03 -10.03 18.64
C TYR A 37 -19.56 -10.31 18.90
N GLU A 38 -19.20 -11.59 18.99
CA GLU A 38 -17.82 -11.97 18.72
C GLU A 38 -17.56 -11.64 17.25
N MET A 39 -16.92 -10.48 17.00
CA MET A 39 -16.37 -10.22 15.69
C MET A 39 -15.35 -11.33 15.44
N SER A 40 -15.58 -12.12 14.40
CA SER A 40 -14.55 -13.04 13.95
C SER A 40 -13.30 -12.24 13.58
N ASP A 41 -12.13 -12.86 13.77
CA ASP A 41 -10.85 -12.27 13.40
C ASP A 41 -10.87 -11.79 11.92
N ASP A 42 -11.56 -12.53 11.04
CA ASP A 42 -11.78 -12.16 9.64
C ASP A 42 -12.57 -10.85 9.47
N LEU A 43 -13.65 -10.68 10.24
CA LEU A 43 -14.47 -9.47 10.16
C LEU A 43 -13.69 -8.26 10.68
N ILE A 44 -12.88 -8.43 11.73
CA ILE A 44 -12.04 -7.36 12.28
C ILE A 44 -11.05 -6.89 11.20
N GLY A 45 -10.37 -7.83 10.54
CA GLY A 45 -9.46 -7.53 9.43
C GLY A 45 -10.15 -6.79 8.28
N ASP A 46 -11.30 -7.29 7.83
CA ASP A 46 -12.13 -6.68 6.78
C ASP A 46 -12.51 -5.23 7.10
N VAL A 47 -12.90 -4.96 8.35
CA VAL A 47 -13.33 -3.65 8.81
C VAL A 47 -12.15 -2.67 8.93
N MET A 48 -10.97 -3.14 9.36
CA MET A 48 -9.74 -2.34 9.36
C MET A 48 -9.28 -1.98 7.94
N VAL A 49 -9.30 -2.94 7.01
CA VAL A 49 -9.03 -2.67 5.57
C VAL A 49 -10.02 -1.67 5.01
N THR A 50 -11.30 -1.74 5.41
CA THR A 50 -12.31 -0.75 5.02
C THR A 50 -11.95 0.64 5.56
N ALA A 51 -11.55 0.76 6.83
CA ALA A 51 -11.12 2.05 7.39
C ALA A 51 -9.96 2.67 6.62
N VAL A 52 -8.97 1.85 6.21
CA VAL A 52 -7.83 2.28 5.38
C VAL A 52 -8.31 2.76 4.01
N LYS A 53 -9.12 1.96 3.32
CA LYS A 53 -9.66 2.28 1.99
C LYS A 53 -10.42 3.61 1.95
N TYR A 54 -11.15 3.91 3.00
CA TYR A 54 -11.91 5.16 3.14
C TYR A 54 -11.15 6.25 3.91
N LYS A 55 -9.84 6.06 4.17
CA LYS A 55 -8.92 7.03 4.77
C LYS A 55 -9.41 7.57 6.12
N GLN A 56 -9.79 6.66 7.01
CA GLN A 56 -10.39 6.97 8.32
C GLN A 56 -9.39 6.73 9.47
N PRO A 57 -8.48 7.69 9.79
CA PRO A 57 -7.46 7.55 10.84
C PRO A 57 -8.03 7.23 12.21
N VAL A 58 -8.99 8.05 12.65
CA VAL A 58 -9.59 7.94 13.98
C VAL A 58 -10.28 6.59 14.16
N LEU A 59 -10.87 6.08 13.08
CA LEU A 59 -11.54 4.79 13.09
C LEU A 59 -10.53 3.63 13.14
N LEU A 60 -9.48 3.71 12.33
CA LEU A 60 -8.42 2.71 12.34
C LEU A 60 -7.73 2.68 13.71
N GLU A 61 -7.41 3.84 14.29
CA GLU A 61 -6.85 3.95 15.63
C GLU A 61 -7.76 3.30 16.69
N TYR A 62 -9.06 3.61 16.65
CA TYR A 62 -10.04 2.99 17.53
C TYR A 62 -10.05 1.45 17.38
N LEU A 63 -10.08 0.94 16.14
CA LEU A 63 -10.07 -0.49 15.86
C LEU A 63 -8.77 -1.15 16.36
N LEU A 64 -7.62 -0.55 16.10
CA LEU A 64 -6.32 -1.03 16.56
C LEU A 64 -6.22 -1.05 18.09
N SER A 65 -6.77 -0.03 18.77
CA SER A 65 -6.73 0.07 20.24
C SER A 65 -7.54 -1.03 20.94
N ARG A 66 -8.64 -1.48 20.32
CA ARG A 66 -9.57 -2.46 20.92
C ARG A 66 -9.41 -3.88 20.39
N TYR A 67 -8.96 -4.02 19.16
CA TYR A 67 -9.01 -5.28 18.43
C TYR A 67 -7.67 -5.58 17.74
N SER A 68 -6.52 -5.26 18.35
CA SER A 68 -5.21 -5.67 17.80
C SER A 68 -4.96 -7.19 17.92
N GLY A 69 -5.65 -7.88 18.81
CA GLY A 69 -5.42 -9.30 19.11
C GLY A 69 -5.37 -10.23 17.88
N PRO A 70 -6.29 -10.13 16.92
CA PRO A 70 -6.22 -10.87 15.65
C PRO A 70 -4.94 -10.58 14.85
N LEU A 71 -4.50 -9.32 14.79
CA LEU A 71 -3.28 -8.91 14.07
C LEU A 71 -2.02 -9.45 14.76
N ASP A 72 -2.03 -9.50 16.09
CA ASP A 72 -0.93 -10.07 16.89
C ASP A 72 -0.86 -11.61 16.73
N ARG A 73 -2.01 -12.30 16.66
CA ARG A 73 -2.08 -13.76 16.49
C ARG A 73 -1.78 -14.21 15.07
N TYR A 74 -2.19 -13.42 14.09
CA TYR A 74 -2.15 -13.76 12.68
C TYR A 74 -1.50 -12.63 11.89
N PRO A 75 -0.16 -12.67 11.69
CA PRO A 75 0.57 -11.62 10.98
C PRO A 75 0.09 -11.35 9.54
N ALA A 76 -0.61 -12.31 8.92
CA ALA A 76 -1.27 -12.11 7.62
C ALA A 76 -2.35 -11.00 7.70
N TRP A 77 -3.12 -10.97 8.80
CA TRP A 77 -3.76 -9.83 9.48
C TRP A 77 -3.16 -8.47 9.15
N LEU A 78 -2.07 -8.23 9.85
CA LEU A 78 -1.31 -7.00 9.75
C LEU A 78 -0.89 -6.73 8.31
N GLY A 79 -0.59 -7.78 7.54
CA GLY A 79 -0.25 -7.69 6.13
C GLY A 79 -1.33 -7.14 5.23
N TYR A 80 -2.58 -7.53 5.42
CA TYR A 80 -3.67 -6.99 4.63
C TYR A 80 -3.91 -5.50 4.93
N VAL A 81 -3.89 -5.12 6.21
CA VAL A 81 -4.04 -3.71 6.60
C VAL A 81 -2.86 -2.87 6.11
N HIS A 82 -1.64 -3.38 6.28
CA HIS A 82 -0.41 -2.75 5.79
C HIS A 82 -0.43 -2.55 4.27
N THR A 83 -0.72 -3.61 3.52
CA THR A 83 -0.78 -3.56 2.04
C THR A 83 -1.86 -2.58 1.57
N ALA A 84 -3.03 -2.56 2.21
CA ALA A 84 -4.11 -1.65 1.87
C ALA A 84 -3.70 -0.16 1.98
N ILE A 85 -2.80 0.20 2.91
CA ILE A 85 -2.33 1.59 3.05
C ILE A 85 -1.64 2.07 1.77
N PHE A 86 -0.85 1.19 1.15
CA PHE A 86 -0.12 1.50 -0.08
C PHE A 86 -1.00 1.40 -1.32
N GLU A 87 -1.81 0.34 -1.44
CA GLU A 87 -2.71 0.15 -2.58
C GLU A 87 -3.73 1.30 -2.70
N GLU A 88 -4.30 1.72 -1.56
CA GLU A 88 -5.32 2.77 -1.49
C GLU A 88 -4.73 4.18 -1.30
N GLN A 89 -3.40 4.29 -1.19
CA GLN A 89 -2.69 5.55 -0.91
C GLN A 89 -3.32 6.30 0.28
N ALA A 90 -3.47 5.58 1.39
CA ALA A 90 -4.13 6.10 2.58
C ALA A 90 -3.26 7.12 3.34
N GLY A 91 -1.98 7.21 3.00
CA GLY A 91 -1.05 8.24 3.46
C GLY A 91 -0.23 7.86 4.69
N LEU A 92 0.78 8.69 4.98
CA LEU A 92 1.73 8.48 6.06
C LEU A 92 1.06 8.39 7.44
N ASP A 93 -0.03 9.13 7.69
CA ASP A 93 -0.72 9.10 8.97
C ASP A 93 -1.30 7.71 9.29
N MET A 94 -1.83 6.98 8.30
CA MET A 94 -2.28 5.59 8.51
C MET A 94 -1.10 4.69 8.86
N TYR A 95 0.03 4.89 8.19
CA TYR A 95 1.22 4.08 8.42
C TYR A 95 1.83 4.33 9.80
N LYS A 96 1.80 5.57 10.26
CA LYS A 96 2.19 5.95 11.63
C LYS A 96 1.33 5.26 12.68
N LEU A 97 0.04 5.05 12.45
CA LEU A 97 -0.81 4.27 13.36
C LEU A 97 -0.34 2.81 13.50
N LEU A 98 0.08 2.17 12.40
CA LEU A 98 0.63 0.82 12.46
C LEU A 98 1.98 0.78 13.17
N THR A 99 2.90 1.66 12.79
CA THR A 99 4.27 1.67 13.37
C THR A 99 4.30 2.12 14.83
N ALA A 100 3.33 2.91 15.28
CA ALA A 100 3.16 3.22 16.71
C ALA A 100 2.83 1.97 17.54
N ARG A 101 2.10 1.01 16.97
CA ARG A 101 1.71 -0.23 17.65
C ARG A 101 2.72 -1.36 17.45
N TRP A 102 3.28 -1.47 16.25
CA TRP A 102 4.29 -2.45 15.87
C TRP A 102 5.58 -1.73 15.44
N PRO A 103 6.39 -1.20 16.38
CA PRO A 103 7.58 -0.43 16.05
C PRO A 103 8.68 -1.24 15.36
N ASN A 104 8.62 -2.58 15.47
CA ASN A 104 9.54 -3.49 14.79
C ASN A 104 9.05 -3.92 13.41
N LEU A 105 7.95 -3.34 12.89
CA LEU A 105 7.47 -3.56 11.54
C LEU A 105 8.53 -2.99 10.57
N PRO A 106 9.23 -3.82 9.79
CA PRO A 106 10.28 -3.32 8.91
C PRO A 106 9.72 -2.35 7.86
N ALA A 107 10.46 -1.29 7.55
CA ALA A 107 10.04 -0.30 6.54
C ALA A 107 9.98 -0.89 5.11
N ASP A 108 10.66 -2.02 4.88
CA ASP A 108 10.63 -2.81 3.65
C ASP A 108 9.72 -4.05 3.74
N ALA A 109 8.93 -4.17 4.81
CA ALA A 109 8.19 -5.38 5.08
C ALA A 109 7.16 -5.68 3.99
N LYS A 110 7.37 -6.80 3.29
CA LYS A 110 6.36 -7.45 2.46
C LYS A 110 5.40 -8.23 3.34
N VAL A 111 4.54 -7.51 4.07
CA VAL A 111 3.62 -8.17 4.99
C VAL A 111 2.43 -8.70 4.20
N GLY A 112 2.40 -10.02 4.00
CA GLY A 112 1.33 -10.74 3.31
C GLY A 112 1.72 -11.26 1.93
N ALA A 113 1.01 -12.28 1.45
CA ALA A 113 1.30 -12.99 0.20
C ALA A 113 1.05 -12.20 -1.10
N ARG A 114 0.61 -10.93 -1.00
CA ARG A 114 0.16 -10.10 -2.13
C ARG A 114 1.03 -8.86 -2.40
N SER A 115 2.01 -8.55 -1.54
CA SER A 115 2.81 -7.34 -1.75
C SER A 115 3.90 -7.59 -2.78
N ASP A 116 3.54 -7.48 -4.04
CA ASP A 116 4.45 -7.62 -5.19
C ASP A 116 5.43 -6.43 -5.33
N GLY A 117 5.37 -5.44 -4.42
CA GLY A 117 6.31 -4.32 -4.36
C GLY A 117 6.57 -3.83 -2.94
N ASP A 118 7.77 -3.28 -2.73
CA ASP A 118 8.20 -2.73 -1.45
C ASP A 118 7.44 -1.44 -1.11
N PRO A 119 7.17 -1.14 0.17
CA PRO A 119 6.53 0.12 0.61
C PRO A 119 7.09 1.38 -0.06
N LEU A 120 8.43 1.48 -0.12
CA LEU A 120 9.10 2.62 -0.73
C LEU A 120 8.80 2.75 -2.23
N ALA A 121 8.65 1.63 -2.95
CA ALA A 121 8.30 1.66 -4.37
C ALA A 121 6.89 2.23 -4.57
N TRP A 122 5.91 1.78 -3.79
CA TRP A 122 4.53 2.30 -3.84
C TRP A 122 4.44 3.80 -3.56
N VAL A 123 5.17 4.26 -2.55
CA VAL A 123 5.23 5.66 -2.16
C VAL A 123 5.96 6.50 -3.22
N ALA A 124 7.03 5.97 -3.80
CA ALA A 124 7.72 6.62 -4.91
C ALA A 124 6.81 6.78 -6.13
N PHE A 125 6.01 5.76 -6.49
CA PHE A 125 5.01 5.86 -7.55
C PHE A 125 3.90 6.89 -7.26
N ALA A 126 3.58 7.10 -5.99
CA ALA A 126 2.62 8.12 -5.58
C ALA A 126 3.25 9.53 -5.56
N ASN A 127 4.56 9.64 -5.78
CA ASN A 127 5.35 10.86 -5.60
C ASN A 127 5.20 11.48 -4.20
N ASP A 128 4.96 10.66 -3.18
CA ASP A 128 4.77 11.11 -1.80
C ASP A 128 6.14 11.22 -1.10
N LEU A 129 6.78 12.39 -1.25
CA LEU A 129 8.12 12.67 -0.74
C LEU A 129 8.22 12.57 0.78
N GLU A 130 7.18 12.99 1.50
CA GLU A 130 7.20 12.95 2.97
C GLU A 130 7.21 11.50 3.46
N PHE A 131 6.34 10.68 2.89
CA PHE A 131 6.28 9.27 3.24
C PHE A 131 7.55 8.53 2.76
N ALA A 132 8.13 8.89 1.62
CA ALA A 132 9.39 8.28 1.17
C ALA A 132 10.53 8.57 2.14
N ARG A 133 10.67 9.82 2.57
CA ARG A 133 11.66 10.22 3.60
C ARG A 133 11.43 9.44 4.88
N TYR A 134 10.18 9.37 5.35
CA TYR A 134 9.86 8.60 6.55
C TYR A 134 10.31 7.14 6.43
N LEU A 135 10.01 6.45 5.33
CA LEU A 135 10.41 5.06 5.15
C LEU A 135 11.93 4.89 5.09
N ILE A 136 12.65 5.80 4.42
CA ILE A 136 14.12 5.80 4.33
C ILE A 136 14.74 6.01 5.73
N ASP A 137 14.26 7.00 6.47
CA ASP A 137 14.73 7.31 7.83
C ASP A 137 14.49 6.13 8.80
N HIS A 138 13.51 5.28 8.50
CA HIS A 138 13.19 4.06 9.25
C HIS A 138 13.77 2.78 8.64
N GLY A 139 14.77 2.91 7.75
CA GLY A 139 15.60 1.79 7.30
C GLY A 139 15.13 1.08 6.04
N ALA A 140 14.26 1.69 5.22
CA ALA A 140 13.91 1.12 3.91
C ALA A 140 15.16 0.95 3.03
N ASN A 141 15.32 -0.23 2.45
CA ASN A 141 16.48 -0.56 1.61
C ASN A 141 16.32 0.04 0.20
N VAL A 142 16.74 1.28 0.04
CA VAL A 142 16.62 2.05 -1.21
C VAL A 142 17.24 1.32 -2.43
N PRO A 143 18.47 0.76 -2.38
CA PRO A 143 19.04 0.02 -3.52
C PRO A 143 18.20 -1.17 -4.00
N LYS A 144 17.51 -1.84 -3.06
CA LYS A 144 16.68 -3.03 -3.35
C LYS A 144 15.21 -2.69 -3.59
N ALA A 145 14.80 -1.44 -3.33
CA ALA A 145 13.43 -1.03 -3.45
C ALA A 145 12.93 -1.23 -4.88
N GLY A 146 11.87 -2.02 -5.01
CA GLY A 146 11.29 -2.32 -6.30
C GLY A 146 9.87 -2.84 -6.23
N ALA A 147 9.22 -2.87 -7.39
CA ALA A 147 7.93 -3.50 -7.58
C ALA A 147 8.03 -4.46 -8.77
N PHE A 148 7.49 -5.67 -8.63
CA PHE A 148 7.49 -6.69 -9.69
C PHE A 148 8.90 -7.00 -10.22
N PHE A 149 9.90 -7.02 -9.32
CA PHE A 149 11.33 -7.17 -9.65
C PHE A 149 11.96 -5.99 -10.41
N ILE A 150 11.22 -4.90 -10.61
CA ILE A 150 11.69 -3.69 -11.27
C ILE A 150 12.13 -2.70 -10.20
N ASN A 151 13.35 -2.17 -10.34
CA ASN A 151 13.90 -1.16 -9.43
C ASN A 151 13.03 0.13 -9.43
N VAL A 152 12.87 0.74 -8.27
CA VAL A 152 12.04 1.93 -8.06
C VAL A 152 12.41 3.13 -8.96
N LEU A 153 13.69 3.34 -9.29
CA LEU A 153 14.10 4.42 -10.18
C LEU A 153 13.64 4.17 -11.62
N LEU A 154 13.75 2.93 -12.11
CA LEU A 154 13.24 2.57 -13.44
C LEU A 154 11.75 2.85 -13.59
N CYS A 155 11.04 2.77 -12.48
CA CYS A 155 9.62 2.90 -12.40
C CYS A 155 9.12 4.36 -12.43
N ILE A 156 9.94 5.34 -12.01
CA ILE A 156 9.57 6.75 -11.93
C ILE A 156 10.39 7.66 -12.87
N GLU A 157 11.54 7.19 -13.36
CA GLU A 157 12.30 7.92 -14.37
C GLU A 157 11.48 8.01 -15.68
N PRO A 158 11.60 9.11 -16.45
CA PRO A 158 10.86 9.27 -17.69
C PRO A 158 11.10 8.08 -18.62
N LEU A 159 10.03 7.32 -18.88
CA LEU A 159 10.08 6.19 -19.78
C LEU A 159 10.47 6.66 -21.18
N ASN A 160 11.64 6.22 -21.64
CA ASN A 160 11.99 6.38 -23.05
C ASN A 160 11.18 5.39 -23.91
N ALA A 161 11.02 5.70 -25.19
CA ALA A 161 10.19 4.92 -26.13
C ALA A 161 10.58 3.43 -26.19
N ASP A 162 11.85 3.11 -25.90
CA ASP A 162 12.37 1.74 -25.87
C ASP A 162 11.87 0.95 -24.65
N MET A 163 11.65 1.61 -23.51
CA MET A 163 11.21 0.96 -22.27
C MET A 163 9.71 0.72 -22.20
N ALA A 164 8.91 1.61 -22.80
CA ALA A 164 7.47 1.38 -23.02
C ALA A 164 7.20 0.08 -23.81
N ARG A 165 8.20 -0.40 -24.57
CA ARG A 165 8.17 -1.66 -25.32
C ARG A 165 8.81 -2.85 -24.57
N SER A 166 9.34 -2.63 -23.37
CA SER A 166 10.02 -3.68 -22.60
C SER A 166 9.02 -4.68 -22.02
N ARG A 167 9.43 -5.95 -21.93
CA ARG A 167 8.61 -7.01 -21.32
C ARG A 167 8.29 -6.75 -19.85
N GLU A 168 9.14 -5.99 -19.15
CA GLU A 168 8.94 -5.69 -17.73
C GLU A 168 7.82 -4.66 -17.51
N VAL A 169 7.68 -3.66 -18.38
CA VAL A 169 6.53 -2.74 -18.31
C VAL A 169 5.21 -3.51 -18.49
N ASN A 170 5.17 -4.49 -19.40
CA ASN A 170 3.96 -5.32 -19.60
C ASN A 170 3.60 -6.24 -18.41
N ARG A 171 4.48 -6.37 -17.41
CA ARG A 171 4.24 -7.14 -16.18
C ARG A 171 3.71 -6.28 -15.04
N LEU A 172 3.76 -4.96 -15.17
CA LEU A 172 3.21 -4.07 -14.15
C LEU A 172 1.68 -4.24 -14.07
N PRO A 173 1.08 -4.19 -12.86
CA PRO A 173 -0.36 -4.17 -12.70
C PRO A 173 -0.99 -3.04 -13.50
N ARG A 174 -2.20 -3.29 -14.00
CA ARG A 174 -2.99 -2.31 -14.74
C ARG A 174 -3.14 -0.98 -13.99
N SER A 175 -3.30 -1.02 -12.66
CA SER A 175 -3.41 0.17 -11.82
C SER A 175 -2.15 1.05 -11.86
N ILE A 176 -0.96 0.44 -11.90
CA ILE A 176 0.32 1.15 -12.03
C ILE A 176 0.49 1.66 -13.45
N LEU A 177 0.18 0.83 -14.46
CA LEU A 177 0.27 1.23 -15.87
C LEU A 177 -0.63 2.42 -16.22
N LEU A 178 -1.86 2.45 -15.70
CA LEU A 178 -2.78 3.58 -15.83
C LEU A 178 -2.22 4.85 -15.17
N LYS A 179 -1.64 4.73 -13.97
CA LYS A 179 -1.04 5.87 -13.24
C LYS A 179 0.20 6.42 -13.93
N LEU A 180 1.00 5.57 -14.56
CA LEU A 180 2.17 5.97 -15.36
C LEU A 180 1.80 6.49 -16.76
N GLY A 181 0.51 6.48 -17.13
CA GLY A 181 0.05 6.89 -18.45
C GLY A 181 0.52 5.97 -19.59
N LEU A 182 0.79 4.70 -19.28
CA LEU A 182 1.29 3.68 -20.23
C LEU A 182 0.19 2.77 -20.77
N LEU A 183 -1.02 2.92 -20.24
CA LEU A 183 -2.21 2.23 -20.71
C LEU A 183 -3.31 3.26 -20.84
N ASP A 184 -4.02 3.24 -21.97
CA ASP A 184 -5.20 4.08 -22.15
C ASP A 184 -6.30 3.60 -21.20
N ASP A 185 -6.90 4.50 -20.42
CA ASP A 185 -8.11 4.19 -19.68
C ASP A 185 -9.29 4.12 -20.67
N PRO A 186 -9.93 2.97 -20.87
CA PRO A 186 -11.07 2.84 -21.79
C PRO A 186 -12.28 3.69 -21.39
N MET A 187 -12.34 4.20 -20.15
CA MET A 187 -13.44 5.03 -19.64
C MET A 187 -13.20 6.54 -19.83
N THR A 188 -11.96 6.98 -20.05
CA THR A 188 -11.65 8.39 -20.31
C THR A 188 -11.13 8.55 -21.74
N LYS A 189 -11.95 9.10 -22.64
CA LYS A 189 -11.66 9.24 -24.09
C LYS A 189 -10.51 10.19 -24.46
N HIS A 190 -9.56 10.47 -23.57
CA HIS A 190 -8.34 11.22 -23.89
C HIS A 190 -7.17 10.77 -22.98
N PRO A 191 -6.13 10.13 -23.52
CA PRO A 191 -4.84 10.06 -22.85
C PRO A 191 -4.13 11.39 -23.10
N THR A 192 -4.40 12.40 -22.29
CA THR A 192 -3.48 13.54 -22.25
C THR A 192 -2.28 13.13 -21.42
N LEU A 193 -1.15 12.95 -22.10
CA LEU A 193 0.23 13.05 -21.57
C LEU A 193 0.50 14.43 -20.88
N SER A 194 -0.50 15.10 -20.29
CA SER A 194 -0.44 16.50 -19.87
C SER A 194 -0.10 16.74 -18.41
N ASN A 195 0.03 15.71 -17.57
CA ASN A 195 0.62 15.85 -16.25
C ASN A 195 1.78 14.85 -16.14
N LYS A 196 2.93 15.18 -16.71
CA LYS A 196 4.17 14.56 -16.24
C LYS A 196 4.34 15.01 -14.80
N THR A 197 3.89 14.19 -13.85
CA THR A 197 4.22 14.37 -12.44
C THR A 197 5.74 14.53 -12.36
N ASP A 198 6.18 15.65 -11.80
CA ASP A 198 7.60 15.92 -11.66
C ASP A 198 8.15 15.05 -10.51
N TYR A 199 8.85 13.98 -10.88
CA TYR A 199 9.53 13.09 -9.94
C TYR A 199 10.95 13.55 -9.61
N THR A 200 11.40 14.73 -10.06
CA THR A 200 12.80 15.19 -9.88
C THR A 200 13.25 15.07 -8.43
N ALA A 201 12.48 15.61 -7.48
CA ALA A 201 12.79 15.53 -6.06
C ALA A 201 12.81 14.08 -5.52
N MET A 202 11.93 13.20 -6.03
CA MET A 202 11.89 11.79 -5.62
C MET A 202 13.11 11.03 -6.16
N ILE A 203 13.47 11.28 -7.42
CA ILE A 203 14.65 10.71 -8.06
C ILE A 203 15.92 11.16 -7.33
N GLU A 204 16.04 12.44 -7.01
CA GLU A 204 17.16 12.98 -6.22
C GLU A 204 17.23 12.35 -4.83
N LEU A 205 16.09 12.21 -4.15
CA LEU A 205 16.00 11.56 -2.84
C LEU A 205 16.51 10.12 -2.91
N LEU A 206 16.03 9.34 -3.87
CA LEU A 206 16.39 7.93 -4.02
C LEU A 206 17.86 7.76 -4.44
N LYS A 207 18.36 8.56 -5.39
CA LYS A 207 19.77 8.55 -5.79
C LYS A 207 20.69 8.94 -4.63
N GLY A 208 20.30 9.93 -3.84
CA GLY A 208 21.02 10.33 -2.64
C GLY A 208 21.15 9.24 -1.58
N HIS A 209 20.31 8.20 -1.64
CA HIS A 209 20.33 7.05 -0.73
C HIS A 209 20.74 5.74 -1.44
N GLY A 210 21.45 5.83 -2.56
CA GLY A 210 22.07 4.68 -3.22
C GLY A 210 21.13 3.88 -4.14
N ALA A 211 20.01 4.45 -4.57
CA ALA A 211 19.27 3.85 -5.68
C ALA A 211 20.13 3.90 -6.95
N GLU A 212 20.42 2.72 -7.49
CA GLU A 212 21.23 2.55 -8.69
C GLU A 212 20.47 2.97 -9.94
N SER A 213 21.19 3.64 -10.85
CA SER A 213 20.67 4.00 -12.16
C SER A 213 20.37 2.76 -13.01
N ARG A 214 19.61 2.95 -14.09
CA ARG A 214 19.27 1.90 -15.05
C ARG A 214 20.47 1.09 -15.54
N ALA A 215 21.59 1.74 -15.81
CA ALA A 215 22.79 1.08 -16.32
C ALA A 215 23.40 0.13 -15.28
N GLU A 216 23.50 0.61 -14.04
CA GLU A 216 24.05 -0.12 -12.90
C GLU A 216 23.17 -1.33 -12.55
N TRP A 217 21.84 -1.17 -12.59
CA TRP A 217 20.91 -2.28 -12.31
C TRP A 217 21.00 -3.43 -13.34
N TYR A 218 21.15 -3.14 -14.63
CA TYR A 218 21.32 -4.19 -15.65
C TYR A 218 22.66 -4.91 -15.53
N ASP A 219 23.70 -4.23 -15.06
CA ASP A 219 25.01 -4.81 -14.81
C ASP A 219 24.99 -5.66 -13.53
N TYR A 220 24.27 -5.23 -12.50
CA TYR A 220 23.97 -6.02 -11.31
C TYR A 220 23.19 -7.30 -11.65
N GLN A 221 22.09 -7.20 -12.40
CA GLN A 221 21.31 -8.38 -12.79
C GLN A 221 22.14 -9.35 -13.64
N ARG A 222 22.93 -8.85 -14.60
CA ARG A 222 23.82 -9.70 -15.41
C ARG A 222 24.86 -10.43 -14.57
N SER A 223 25.51 -9.75 -13.63
CA SER A 223 26.49 -10.39 -12.75
C SER A 223 25.84 -11.40 -11.79
N TYR A 224 24.69 -11.07 -11.20
CA TYR A 224 23.95 -11.96 -10.30
C TYR A 224 23.47 -13.25 -10.98
N PHE A 225 22.90 -13.16 -12.20
CA PHE A 225 22.47 -14.33 -12.96
C PHE A 225 23.63 -15.15 -13.55
N HIS A 226 24.80 -14.56 -13.73
CA HIS A 226 26.01 -15.31 -14.08
C HIS A 226 26.56 -16.10 -12.90
N GLN A 227 26.55 -15.54 -11.69
CA GLN A 227 27.00 -16.22 -10.46
C GLN A 227 26.05 -17.33 -10.01
N ALA A 228 24.74 -17.21 -10.25
CA ALA A 228 23.76 -18.24 -9.88
C ALA A 228 23.75 -19.48 -10.80
N LYS A 229 24.60 -19.51 -11.84
CA LYS A 229 24.75 -20.62 -12.79
C LYS A 229 26.01 -21.46 -12.59
N GLU A 230 26.87 -21.07 -11.64
CA GLU A 230 28.04 -21.83 -11.17
C GLU A 230 27.71 -22.55 -9.87
#